data_AF-A0A1Y0NAD7-F1
#
_entry.id   AF-A0A1Y0NAD7-F1
#
_cell.length_a   1.000
_cell.length_b   1.000
_cell.length_c   1.000
_cell.angle_alpha   90.00
_cell.angle_beta   90.00
_cell.angle_gamma   90.00
#
_symmetry.space_group_name_H-M   'P 1'
#
loop_
_entity.id
_entity.type
_entity.pdbx_description
1 polymer ?
#
loop_
_entity_poly.entity_id
_entity_poly.type
_entity_poly.pdbx_seq_one_letter_code
_entity_poly.pdbx_strand_id
1 'polypeptide(L)'
;MPQTNMHKSQPTRRNGSAPFLTTALLCGVVGLLTGCGGSKPTAEEIAKAIRPKFPSDYVLTVVSVEVTNVNCATKVDGYLCDYEVLLKGNRRLMKQGKFYEDPVEQRFPKKSYLVKGDQGWIDQPIMPSML
;
A
#
# COMPACT_ATOMS: atom_id res chain seq x y z
N MET A 1 -9.99 52.75 5.37
CA MET A 1 -11.18 52.66 4.47
C MET A 1 -10.91 53.57 3.28
N PRO A 2 -11.29 53.26 2.02
CA PRO A 2 -12.05 52.14 1.44
C PRO A 2 -11.14 51.28 0.51
N GLN A 3 -11.50 50.27 -0.29
CA GLN A 3 -12.77 49.68 -0.73
C GLN A 3 -12.47 48.23 -1.21
N THR A 4 -13.27 47.27 -0.77
CA THR A 4 -13.40 45.90 -1.31
C THR A 4 -13.84 45.90 -2.76
N ASN A 5 -13.27 45.03 -3.60
CA ASN A 5 -13.95 44.55 -4.81
C ASN A 5 -13.98 43.02 -4.81
N MET A 6 -15.18 42.51 -4.53
CA MET A 6 -15.60 41.13 -4.72
C MET A 6 -15.66 40.84 -6.23
N HIS A 7 -15.03 39.75 -6.67
CA HIS A 7 -15.31 39.21 -8.00
C HIS A 7 -16.52 38.28 -7.93
N LYS A 8 -17.53 38.61 -8.72
CA LYS A 8 -18.87 38.02 -8.75
C LYS A 8 -18.87 36.83 -9.70
N SER A 9 -19.47 35.73 -9.26
CA SER A 9 -19.80 34.56 -10.07
C SER A 9 -20.77 34.90 -11.19
N GLN A 10 -20.64 34.26 -12.35
CA GLN A 10 -21.78 34.07 -13.25
C GLN A 10 -21.74 32.69 -13.93
N PRO A 11 -22.85 31.93 -13.91
CA PRO A 11 -22.96 30.62 -14.53
C PRO A 11 -23.52 30.75 -15.96
N THR A 12 -22.92 30.03 -16.92
CA THR A 12 -23.47 29.92 -18.27
C THR A 12 -24.49 28.78 -18.30
N ARG A 13 -25.74 29.14 -18.63
CA ARG A 13 -26.93 28.29 -18.63
C ARG A 13 -27.32 27.94 -20.07
N ARG A 14 -27.75 26.68 -20.29
CA ARG A 14 -28.69 26.18 -21.33
C ARG A 14 -28.19 26.24 -22.78
N ASN A 15 -28.59 25.38 -23.73
CA ASN A 15 -29.79 24.58 -23.89
C ASN A 15 -29.51 23.58 -25.03
N GLY A 16 -30.04 22.37 -24.97
CA GLY A 16 -30.00 21.40 -26.06
C GLY A 16 -30.84 20.18 -25.71
N SER A 17 -32.14 20.29 -25.97
CA SER A 17 -33.15 19.26 -25.73
C SER A 17 -33.42 18.46 -27.00
N ALA A 18 -33.89 17.22 -26.78
CA ALA A 18 -34.77 16.38 -27.61
C ALA A 18 -34.13 15.05 -28.14
N PRO A 19 -34.93 14.01 -28.47
CA PRO A 19 -35.24 12.94 -27.50
C PRO A 19 -35.32 11.50 -28.11
N PHE A 20 -35.59 10.50 -27.26
CA PHE A 20 -36.09 9.12 -27.50
C PHE A 20 -35.51 8.24 -28.65
N LEU A 21 -34.96 7.06 -28.32
CA LEU A 21 -35.61 5.74 -28.49
C LEU A 21 -34.65 4.60 -28.11
N THR A 22 -35.08 3.83 -27.09
CA THR A 22 -34.98 2.37 -26.94
C THR A 22 -33.93 1.57 -27.71
N THR A 23 -32.99 0.97 -26.96
CA THR A 23 -32.68 -0.46 -27.10
C THR A 23 -32.47 -1.05 -25.71
N ALA A 24 -33.48 -1.77 -25.22
CA ALA A 24 -33.29 -2.73 -24.14
C ALA A 24 -32.46 -3.89 -24.69
N LEU A 25 -31.24 -4.04 -24.21
CA LEU A 25 -30.52 -5.31 -24.32
C LEU A 25 -30.37 -5.87 -22.91
N LEU A 26 -31.11 -6.94 -22.66
CA LEU A 26 -31.00 -7.77 -21.49
C LEU A 26 -29.54 -8.23 -21.31
N CYS A 27 -28.80 -7.59 -20.43
CA CYS A 27 -27.72 -8.28 -19.73
C CYS A 27 -28.39 -9.09 -18.63
N GLY A 28 -28.52 -10.39 -18.92
CA GLY A 28 -29.15 -11.37 -18.06
C GLY A 28 -28.64 -11.29 -16.62
N VAL A 29 -29.60 -11.41 -15.73
CA VAL A 29 -29.38 -11.81 -14.34
C VAL A 29 -28.85 -13.25 -14.40
N VAL A 30 -27.53 -13.40 -14.44
CA VAL A 30 -26.87 -14.64 -14.03
C VAL A 30 -25.98 -14.24 -12.86
N GLY A 31 -26.45 -14.59 -11.67
CA GLY A 31 -25.72 -14.38 -10.43
C GLY A 31 -24.36 -15.08 -10.49
N LEU A 32 -23.31 -14.28 -10.52
CA LEU A 32 -22.10 -14.59 -9.78
C LEU A 32 -21.87 -13.41 -8.84
N LEU A 33 -22.40 -13.55 -7.62
CA LEU A 33 -21.77 -13.02 -6.43
C LEU A 33 -20.41 -13.74 -6.26
N THR A 34 -19.51 -13.63 -7.23
CA THR A 34 -18.09 -13.70 -6.94
C THR A 34 -17.85 -12.43 -6.15
N GLY A 35 -17.98 -12.52 -4.83
CA GLY A 35 -17.48 -11.48 -3.95
C GLY A 35 -16.11 -11.08 -4.47
N CYS A 36 -15.90 -9.78 -4.67
CA CYS A 36 -14.59 -9.22 -4.94
C CYS A 36 -13.71 -9.45 -3.69
N GLY A 37 -13.41 -10.71 -3.38
CA GLY A 37 -12.34 -11.08 -2.48
C GLY A 37 -11.09 -10.55 -3.15
N GLY A 38 -10.49 -9.53 -2.56
CA GLY A 38 -9.25 -8.96 -3.06
C GLY A 38 -8.24 -10.08 -3.34
N SER A 39 -7.36 -9.88 -4.32
CA SER A 39 -6.22 -10.77 -4.47
C SER A 39 -5.38 -10.73 -3.19
N LYS A 40 -4.85 -11.87 -2.75
CA LYS A 40 -3.89 -11.90 -1.64
C LYS A 40 -2.67 -11.03 -2.01
N PRO A 41 -2.05 -10.31 -1.05
CA PRO A 41 -0.85 -9.54 -1.31
C PRO A 41 0.31 -10.44 -1.75
N THR A 42 1.07 -10.02 -2.77
CA THR A 42 2.30 -10.74 -3.19
C THR A 42 3.48 -10.38 -2.29
N ALA A 43 4.55 -11.17 -2.31
CA ALA A 43 5.75 -10.87 -1.53
C ALA A 43 6.35 -9.50 -1.85
N GLU A 44 6.37 -9.10 -3.13
CA GLU A 44 6.88 -7.80 -3.58
C GLU A 44 6.00 -6.65 -3.10
N GLU A 45 4.68 -6.84 -3.10
CA GLU A 45 3.72 -5.88 -2.58
C GLU A 45 3.88 -5.67 -1.06
N ILE A 46 4.09 -6.77 -0.32
CA ILE A 46 4.37 -6.72 1.13
C ILE A 46 5.69 -6.00 1.37
N ALA A 47 6.75 -6.36 0.63
CA ALA A 47 8.06 -5.72 0.72
C ALA A 47 7.96 -4.20 0.52
N LYS A 48 7.18 -3.76 -0.48
CA LYS A 48 6.92 -2.33 -0.74
C LYS A 48 6.19 -1.67 0.42
N ALA A 49 5.19 -2.33 1.01
CA ALA A 49 4.42 -1.79 2.13
C ALA A 49 5.27 -1.61 3.40
N ILE A 50 6.21 -2.53 3.66
CA ILE A 50 7.03 -2.50 4.89
C ILE A 50 8.37 -1.79 4.72
N ARG A 51 8.86 -1.57 3.48
CA ARG A 51 10.14 -0.90 3.19
C ARG A 51 10.36 0.40 3.97
N PRO A 52 9.34 1.29 4.16
CA PRO A 52 9.50 2.53 4.94
C PRO A 52 9.85 2.29 6.42
N LYS A 53 9.56 1.10 6.97
CA LYS A 53 9.88 0.74 8.36
C LYS A 53 11.36 0.39 8.57
N PHE A 54 12.14 0.31 7.49
CA PHE A 54 13.57 0.02 7.50
C PHE A 54 14.37 1.21 6.93
N PRO A 55 14.35 2.39 7.57
CA PRO A 55 15.10 3.53 7.08
C PRO A 55 16.60 3.24 7.11
N SER A 56 17.32 3.73 6.10
CA SER A 56 18.78 3.80 6.17
C SER A 56 19.17 4.93 7.13
N ASP A 57 20.21 4.70 7.93
CA ASP A 57 20.79 5.72 8.80
C ASP A 57 22.32 5.78 8.62
N TYR A 58 23.01 6.52 9.50
CA TYR A 58 24.48 6.68 9.42
C TYR A 58 25.25 5.37 9.66
N VAL A 59 24.64 4.42 10.37
CA VAL A 59 25.24 3.14 10.77
C VAL A 59 24.88 2.03 9.79
N LEU A 60 23.66 2.02 9.26
CA LEU A 60 23.16 0.98 8.36
C LEU A 60 22.53 1.60 7.11
N THR A 61 23.12 1.32 5.96
CA THR A 61 22.51 1.58 4.66
C THR A 61 21.71 0.36 4.23
N VAL A 62 20.38 0.46 4.22
CA VAL A 62 19.51 -0.62 3.72
C VAL A 62 19.52 -0.60 2.19
N VAL A 63 19.99 -1.71 1.60
CA VAL A 63 20.10 -1.90 0.15
C VAL A 63 18.85 -2.58 -0.40
N SER A 64 18.41 -3.69 0.22
CA SER A 64 17.20 -4.39 -0.17
C SER A 64 16.39 -4.88 1.04
N VAL A 65 15.07 -4.93 0.83
CA VAL A 65 14.12 -5.60 1.71
C VAL A 65 13.39 -6.61 0.84
N GLU A 66 13.61 -7.88 1.09
CA GLU A 66 12.98 -9.00 0.39
C GLU A 66 12.03 -9.70 1.36
N VAL A 67 10.93 -10.24 0.83
CA VAL A 67 9.93 -10.97 1.62
C VAL A 67 9.84 -12.39 1.07
N THR A 68 9.87 -13.38 1.95
CA THR A 68 9.76 -14.81 1.60
C THR A 68 8.79 -15.51 2.53
N ASN A 69 8.41 -16.75 2.19
CA ASN A 69 7.58 -17.61 3.04
C ASN A 69 6.24 -16.96 3.48
N VAL A 70 5.57 -16.29 2.54
CA VAL A 70 4.32 -15.55 2.79
C VAL A 70 3.16 -16.51 3.02
N ASN A 71 2.52 -16.40 4.17
CA ASN A 71 1.27 -17.06 4.50
C ASN A 71 0.24 -16.02 4.96
N CYS A 72 -0.84 -15.86 4.20
CA CYS A 72 -1.88 -14.87 4.48
C CYS A 72 -3.26 -15.50 4.69
N ALA A 73 -3.88 -15.13 5.80
CA ALA A 73 -5.27 -15.42 6.14
C ALA A 73 -6.15 -14.19 5.86
N THR A 74 -7.26 -14.39 5.16
CA THR A 74 -8.25 -13.34 4.90
C THR A 74 -8.95 -12.94 6.20
N LYS A 75 -9.16 -11.64 6.40
CA LYS A 75 -9.92 -11.03 7.48
C LYS A 75 -10.99 -10.10 6.88
N VAL A 76 -11.82 -9.49 7.73
CA VAL A 76 -13.00 -8.72 7.27
C VAL A 76 -12.63 -7.58 6.32
N ASP A 77 -11.56 -6.86 6.60
CA ASP A 77 -11.12 -5.65 5.91
C ASP A 77 -9.69 -5.75 5.33
N GLY A 78 -9.09 -6.93 5.34
CA GLY A 78 -7.71 -7.11 4.92
C GLY A 78 -7.17 -8.54 5.06
N TYR A 79 -5.86 -8.64 5.18
CA TYR A 79 -5.13 -9.91 5.33
C TYR A 79 -4.21 -9.85 6.53
N LEU A 80 -4.27 -10.89 7.36
CA LEU A 80 -3.26 -11.13 8.38
C LEU A 80 -2.19 -12.04 7.76
N CYS A 81 -0.99 -11.51 7.58
CA CYS A 81 0.11 -12.21 6.91
C CYS A 81 1.27 -12.47 7.86
N ASP A 82 1.72 -13.71 7.88
CA ASP A 82 2.97 -14.16 8.47
C ASP A 82 3.98 -14.36 7.32
N TYR A 83 5.18 -13.80 7.44
CA TYR A 83 6.22 -13.87 6.41
C TYR A 83 7.61 -13.69 7.01
N GLU A 84 8.65 -14.02 6.24
CA GLU A 84 10.03 -13.74 6.60
C GLU A 84 10.54 -12.52 5.85
N VAL A 85 11.23 -11.64 6.58
CA VAL A 85 11.93 -10.49 5.99
C VAL A 85 13.40 -10.84 5.86
N LEU A 86 13.94 -10.61 4.68
CA LEU A 86 15.35 -10.63 4.37
C LEU A 86 15.83 -9.19 4.14
N LEU A 87 16.54 -8.65 5.11
CA LEU A 87 17.12 -7.31 5.08
C LEU A 87 18.58 -7.41 4.65
N LYS A 88 18.93 -6.80 3.52
CA LYS A 88 20.33 -6.68 3.07
C LYS A 88 20.76 -5.23 3.10
N GLY A 89 21.98 -4.98 3.55
CA GLY A 89 22.53 -3.64 3.65
C GLY A 89 24.02 -3.62 3.87
N ASN A 90 24.56 -2.42 4.08
CA ASN A 90 25.95 -2.21 4.46
C ASN A 90 25.97 -1.50 5.81
N ARG A 91 26.68 -2.08 6.77
CA ARG A 91 26.93 -1.46 8.06
C ARG A 91 28.24 -0.68 8.00
N ARG A 92 28.19 0.59 8.35
CA ARG A 92 29.37 1.44 8.47
C ARG A 92 30.01 1.22 9.84
N LEU A 93 31.27 0.84 9.82
CA LEU A 93 32.06 0.56 11.02
C LEU A 93 33.30 1.46 11.05
N MET A 94 33.80 1.72 12.26
CA MET A 94 35.02 2.51 12.47
C MET A 94 36.07 1.62 13.15
N LYS A 95 37.23 1.46 12.52
CA LYS A 95 38.35 0.70 13.08
C LYS A 95 39.64 1.47 12.81
N GLN A 96 40.40 1.73 13.88
CA GLN A 96 41.68 2.46 13.81
C GLN A 96 41.57 3.82 13.09
N GLY A 97 40.49 4.56 13.31
CA GLY A 97 40.30 5.89 12.71
C GLY A 97 39.84 5.88 11.25
N LYS A 98 39.62 4.70 10.63
CA LYS A 98 39.10 4.57 9.27
C LYS A 98 37.68 4.00 9.26
N PHE A 99 36.86 4.49 8.35
CA PHE A 99 35.53 3.94 8.08
C PHE A 99 35.62 2.80 7.06
N TYR A 100 34.86 1.75 7.29
CA TYR A 100 34.67 0.65 6.34
C TYR A 100 33.19 0.27 6.29
N GLU A 101 32.78 -0.30 5.16
CA GLU A 101 31.45 -0.87 4.97
C GLU A 101 31.55 -2.39 5.05
N ASP A 102 30.68 -2.97 5.87
CA ASP A 102 30.57 -4.40 6.11
C ASP A 102 29.18 -4.85 5.64
N PRO A 103 29.05 -5.76 4.66
CA PRO A 103 27.76 -6.23 4.19
C PRO A 103 27.05 -6.97 5.33
N VAL A 104 25.77 -6.66 5.50
CA VAL A 104 24.91 -7.26 6.51
C VAL A 104 23.71 -7.89 5.83
N GLU A 105 23.46 -9.16 6.14
CA GLU A 105 22.23 -9.87 5.82
C GLU A 105 21.56 -10.28 7.13
N GLN A 106 20.29 -9.91 7.31
CA GLN A 106 19.49 -10.30 8.46
C GLN A 106 18.17 -10.91 8.00
N ARG A 107 17.81 -12.05 8.60
CA ARG A 107 16.52 -12.71 8.40
C ARG A 107 15.76 -12.72 9.70
N PHE A 108 14.50 -12.31 9.67
CA PHE A 108 13.64 -12.38 10.83
C PHE A 108 12.17 -12.56 10.43
N PRO A 109 11.40 -13.30 11.23
CA PRO A 109 9.96 -13.46 11.00
C PRO A 109 9.23 -12.16 11.31
N LYS A 110 8.15 -11.90 10.58
CA LYS A 110 7.28 -10.75 10.77
C LYS A 110 5.82 -11.14 10.55
N LYS A 111 4.94 -10.49 11.30
CA LYS A 111 3.49 -10.57 11.15
C LYS A 111 2.96 -9.16 10.94
N SER A 112 2.09 -8.99 9.95
CA SER A 112 1.47 -7.70 9.62
C SER A 112 0.00 -7.85 9.27
N TYR A 113 -0.76 -6.80 9.57
CA TYR A 113 -2.11 -6.63 9.05
C TYR A 113 -2.08 -5.74 7.81
N LEU A 114 -2.48 -6.28 6.66
CA LEU A 114 -2.40 -5.61 5.37
C LEU A 114 -3.79 -5.29 4.85
N VAL A 115 -4.07 -4.01 4.69
CA VAL A 115 -5.30 -3.53 4.05
C VAL A 115 -4.98 -2.96 2.68
N LYS A 116 -5.91 -3.11 1.72
CA LYS A 116 -5.75 -2.52 0.39
C LYS A 116 -6.11 -1.03 0.47
N GLY A 117 -5.18 -0.17 0.09
CA GLY A 117 -5.41 1.25 -0.15
C GLY A 117 -5.29 1.61 -1.63
N ASP A 118 -5.43 2.89 -1.95
CA ASP A 118 -5.48 3.39 -3.33
C ASP A 118 -4.18 3.14 -4.12
N GLN A 119 -3.02 3.15 -3.44
CA GLN A 119 -1.69 3.03 -4.06
C GLN A 119 -0.99 1.69 -3.79
N GLY A 120 -1.68 0.73 -3.18
CA GLY A 120 -1.11 -0.57 -2.82
C GLY A 120 -1.56 -1.05 -1.45
N TRP A 121 -0.73 -1.86 -0.80
CA TRP A 121 -1.02 -2.38 0.53
C TRP A 121 -0.46 -1.49 1.62
N ILE A 122 -1.18 -1.39 2.72
CA ILE A 122 -0.81 -0.58 3.89
C ILE A 122 -0.64 -1.53 5.08
N ASP A 123 0.54 -1.49 5.70
CA ASP A 123 0.86 -2.27 6.91
C ASP A 123 0.39 -1.55 8.18
N GLN A 124 -0.74 -2.03 8.71
CA GLN A 124 -1.38 -1.52 9.90
C GLN A 124 -0.91 -2.24 11.18
N PRO A 125 -0.94 -1.56 12.34
CA PRO A 125 -0.70 -2.21 13.61
C PRO A 125 -1.76 -3.29 13.85
N ILE A 126 -1.31 -4.48 14.27
CA ILE A 126 -2.21 -5.58 14.63
C ILE A 126 -2.88 -5.22 15.96
N MET A 127 -4.18 -4.94 15.92
CA MET A 127 -4.97 -4.70 17.13
C MET A 127 -5.38 -6.05 17.75
N PRO A 128 -5.52 -6.15 19.09
CA PRO A 128 -5.92 -7.39 19.76
C PRO A 128 -7.24 -7.99 19.24
N SER A 129 -8.15 -7.16 18.73
CA SER A 129 -9.43 -7.58 18.14
C SER A 129 -9.32 -8.29 16.78
N MET A 130 -8.13 -8.33 16.18
CA MET A 130 -7.90 -8.88 14.83
C MET A 130 -7.23 -10.27 14.83
N LEU A 131 -6.72 -10.71 15.98
CA LEU A 131 -6.11 -12.03 16.18
C LEU A 131 -7.22 -13.10 16.24
#